data_AF-A0A4R4WQM5-F1
#
_entry.id   AF-A0A4R4WQM5-F1
#
_cell.length_a   1.000
_cell.length_b   1.000
_cell.length_c   1.000
_cell.angle_alpha   90.00
_cell.angle_beta   90.00
_cell.angle_gamma   90.00
#
_symmetry.space_group_name_H-M   'P 1'
#
loop_
_entity.id
_entity.type
_entity.pdbx_description
1 polymer ?
#
loop_
_entity_poly.entity_id
_entity_poly.type
_entity_poly.pdbx_seq_one_letter_code
_entity_poly.pdbx_strand_id
1 'polypeptide(L)'
;MRIDARRFVSGRGLLVTVVAAGVLAGGGAATAFAANDGPGTPTPPSGGASPRSGAQVTAAEAAAAALKASPGTVEEIELDDDDGGRAWEIDIVANGGGRRDVTVDSGTGKVLSDRAARPDDGDDDGDDDDDDRPLSAAALRKAQVSAADAVGAALKAVPGTVTSVDFESEDGKALWEVDVTGPGGTEHELTVDAANAKVLTNGTDEDDD
;
A
#
# COMPACT_ATOMS: atom_id res chain seq x y z
N MET A 1 -13.48 -3.48 29.11
CA MET A 1 -13.18 -4.65 28.27
C MET A 1 -11.86 -4.33 27.61
N ARG A 2 -10.79 -5.02 28.00
CA ARG A 2 -9.43 -4.74 27.55
C ARG A 2 -9.31 -5.33 26.15
N ILE A 3 -8.88 -4.53 25.19
CA ILE A 3 -8.45 -5.05 23.89
C ILE A 3 -7.13 -5.73 24.21
N ASP A 4 -7.14 -7.05 24.34
CA ASP A 4 -5.92 -7.83 24.43
C ASP A 4 -5.33 -7.83 23.02
N ALA A 5 -4.37 -6.93 22.79
CA ALA A 5 -3.46 -6.97 21.66
C ALA A 5 -2.59 -8.21 21.79
N ARG A 6 -3.14 -9.36 21.43
CA ARG A 6 -2.33 -10.55 21.18
C ARG A 6 -1.55 -10.22 19.93
N ARG A 7 -0.24 -10.05 20.11
CA ARG A 7 0.76 -10.03 19.06
C ARG A 7 0.54 -11.29 18.22
N PHE A 8 -0.18 -11.16 17.11
CA PHE A 8 -0.25 -12.17 16.08
C PHE A 8 0.88 -11.86 15.13
N VAL A 9 1.81 -12.81 15.08
CA VAL A 9 2.94 -12.81 14.17
C VAL A 9 2.34 -12.78 12.77
N SER A 10 2.38 -11.62 12.11
CA SER A 10 2.24 -11.56 10.65
C SER A 10 3.27 -12.54 10.09
N GLY A 11 2.81 -13.45 9.25
CA GLY A 11 3.55 -14.60 8.75
C GLY A 11 4.64 -14.20 7.77
N ARG A 12 5.64 -13.44 8.22
CA ARG A 12 7.01 -13.31 7.70
C ARG A 12 7.71 -12.26 8.55
N GLY A 13 8.75 -12.68 9.27
CA GLY A 13 9.50 -11.79 10.16
C GLY A 13 10.17 -10.66 9.39
N LEU A 14 9.61 -9.45 9.49
CA LEU A 14 10.24 -8.20 9.08
C LEU A 14 11.39 -7.89 10.04
N LEU A 15 12.60 -8.27 9.65
CA LEU A 15 13.83 -7.73 10.22
C LEU A 15 14.07 -6.34 9.61
N VAL A 16 13.38 -5.33 10.13
CA VAL A 16 13.60 -3.92 9.75
C VAL A 16 14.98 -3.49 10.27
N THR A 17 16.00 -3.59 9.41
CA THR A 17 17.35 -3.14 9.74
C THR A 17 17.52 -1.69 9.33
N VAL A 18 17.47 -0.79 10.31
CA VAL A 18 17.66 0.66 10.15
C VAL A 18 19.06 0.99 9.60
N VAL A 19 19.13 1.62 8.43
CA VAL A 19 20.30 2.42 8.03
C VAL A 19 19.89 3.89 7.90
N ALA A 20 20.19 4.66 8.95
CA ALA A 20 20.03 6.10 8.95
C ALA A 20 21.01 6.75 7.94
N ALA A 21 20.48 7.33 6.87
CA ALA A 21 21.27 8.12 5.91
C ALA A 21 20.81 9.59 5.88
N GLY A 22 21.49 10.40 6.70
CA GLY A 22 22.04 11.72 6.33
C GLY A 22 21.08 12.84 5.92
N VAL A 23 20.89 13.79 6.85
CA VAL A 23 20.38 15.15 6.60
C VAL A 23 21.08 15.82 5.41
N LEU A 24 20.33 16.17 4.37
CA LEU A 24 20.75 17.15 3.37
C LEU A 24 20.00 18.48 3.59
N ALA A 25 20.69 19.38 4.27
CA ALA A 25 20.38 20.80 4.23
C ALA A 25 20.70 21.34 2.82
N GLY A 26 19.70 21.85 2.12
CA GLY A 26 19.87 22.54 0.84
C GLY A 26 18.73 23.52 0.59
N GLY A 27 18.97 24.79 0.89
CA GLY A 27 17.99 25.86 0.75
C GLY A 27 17.89 26.45 -0.66
N GLY A 28 16.76 27.11 -0.92
CA GLY A 28 16.67 28.37 -1.68
C GLY A 28 16.57 28.28 -3.20
N ALA A 29 15.38 28.56 -3.75
CA ALA A 29 15.04 29.82 -4.43
C ALA A 29 13.79 29.62 -5.30
N ALA A 30 12.70 30.33 -4.96
CA ALA A 30 11.53 30.43 -5.82
C ALA A 30 11.82 31.45 -6.94
N THR A 31 11.60 31.04 -8.19
CA THR A 31 11.39 31.98 -9.30
C THR A 31 10.12 31.59 -10.04
N ALA A 32 9.06 32.38 -9.81
CA ALA A 32 7.88 32.39 -10.67
C ALA A 32 8.21 33.18 -11.93
N PHE A 33 7.83 32.67 -13.11
CA PHE A 33 7.76 33.46 -14.33
C PHE A 33 6.39 33.34 -14.97
N ALA A 34 5.94 34.49 -15.46
CA ALA A 34 4.58 34.89 -15.73
C ALA A 34 3.95 34.22 -16.96
N ALA A 35 2.64 34.09 -16.90
CA ALA A 35 1.77 33.81 -18.04
C ALA A 35 1.88 34.92 -19.10
N ASN A 36 1.89 34.51 -20.38
CA ASN A 36 1.59 35.40 -21.49
C ASN A 36 0.46 34.77 -22.32
N ASP A 37 -0.73 35.36 -22.21
CA ASP A 37 -1.91 35.02 -23.00
C ASP A 37 -1.74 35.40 -24.48
N GLY A 38 -2.16 34.48 -25.35
CA GLY A 38 -2.42 34.70 -26.77
C GLY A 38 -3.42 33.62 -27.25
N PRO A 39 -4.43 33.94 -28.07
CA PRO A 39 -5.59 33.08 -28.26
C PRO A 39 -5.33 32.03 -29.34
N GLY A 40 -5.32 30.76 -28.95
CA GLY A 40 -5.21 29.65 -29.89
C GLY A 40 -5.60 28.34 -29.23
N THR A 41 -6.88 27.97 -29.36
CA THR A 41 -7.47 26.63 -29.24
C THR A 41 -7.04 25.73 -28.05
N PRO A 42 -7.94 25.41 -27.09
CA PRO A 42 -7.60 24.47 -26.02
C PRO A 42 -7.43 23.07 -26.63
N THR A 43 -6.18 22.66 -26.79
CA THR A 43 -5.84 21.25 -26.94
C THR A 43 -5.99 20.64 -25.54
N PRO A 44 -6.73 19.53 -25.33
CA PRO A 44 -6.74 18.88 -24.03
C PRO A 44 -5.29 18.47 -23.72
N PRO A 45 -4.78 18.68 -22.50
CA PRO A 45 -3.52 18.07 -22.14
C PRO A 45 -3.77 16.56 -22.14
N SER A 46 -3.30 15.87 -23.18
CA SER A 46 -2.84 14.50 -23.04
C SER A 46 -1.72 14.54 -22.01
N GLY A 47 -2.11 14.46 -20.74
CA GLY A 47 -1.22 14.32 -19.60
C GLY A 47 -0.57 12.95 -19.63
N GLY A 48 0.29 12.72 -20.62
CA GLY A 48 1.41 11.82 -20.45
C GLY A 48 2.33 12.47 -19.42
N ALA A 49 2.01 12.29 -18.14
CA ALA A 49 2.92 12.56 -17.05
C ALA A 49 4.11 11.61 -17.26
N SER A 50 5.14 12.10 -17.94
CA SER A 50 6.47 11.50 -17.83
C SER A 50 6.90 11.65 -16.37
N PRO A 51 7.46 10.59 -15.77
CA PRO A 51 7.64 10.51 -14.32
C PRO A 51 8.52 11.65 -13.85
N ARG A 52 8.08 12.27 -12.76
CA ARG A 52 8.81 13.30 -12.03
C ARG A 52 10.13 12.63 -11.57
N SER A 53 11.24 12.94 -12.24
CA SER A 53 12.54 12.37 -11.90
C SER A 53 12.84 12.63 -10.42
N GLY A 54 12.88 11.55 -9.63
CA GLY A 54 13.20 11.55 -8.20
C GLY A 54 12.05 11.26 -7.24
N ALA A 55 10.80 11.19 -7.69
CA ALA A 55 9.70 10.74 -6.84
C ALA A 55 9.51 9.22 -7.04
N GLN A 56 9.64 8.45 -5.95
CA GLN A 56 9.29 7.03 -5.95
C GLN A 56 7.79 6.88 -6.25
N VAL A 57 7.44 5.78 -6.89
CA VAL A 57 6.05 5.38 -7.12
C VAL A 57 5.41 5.12 -5.78
N THR A 58 4.26 5.75 -5.55
CA THR A 58 3.46 5.56 -4.33
C THR A 58 2.67 4.24 -4.38
N ALA A 59 2.27 3.72 -3.22
CA ALA A 59 1.38 2.55 -3.11
C ALA A 59 0.14 2.66 -4.01
N ALA A 60 -0.52 3.83 -4.02
CA ALA A 60 -1.70 4.07 -4.86
C ALA A 60 -1.39 4.07 -6.37
N GLU A 61 -0.23 4.61 -6.78
CA GLU A 61 0.21 4.57 -8.18
C GLU A 61 0.60 3.14 -8.61
N ALA A 62 1.24 2.37 -7.72
CA ALA A 62 1.56 0.97 -7.93
C ALA A 62 0.30 0.12 -8.08
N ALA A 63 -0.68 0.29 -7.18
CA ALA A 63 -1.99 -0.35 -7.26
C ALA A 63 -2.72 -0.02 -8.58
N ALA A 64 -2.66 1.24 -9.03
CA ALA A 64 -3.25 1.62 -10.31
C ALA A 64 -2.56 0.95 -11.51
N ALA A 65 -1.24 0.81 -11.47
CA ALA A 65 -0.48 0.09 -12.49
C ALA A 65 -0.81 -1.42 -12.48
N ALA A 66 -0.92 -2.01 -11.28
CA ALA A 66 -1.25 -3.42 -11.10
C ALA A 66 -2.66 -3.74 -11.58
N LEU A 67 -3.68 -2.96 -11.19
CA LEU A 67 -5.07 -3.12 -11.63
C LEU A 67 -5.25 -2.97 -13.16
N LYS A 68 -4.37 -2.21 -13.81
CA LYS A 68 -4.35 -2.10 -15.27
C LYS A 68 -3.85 -3.39 -15.93
N ALA A 69 -2.89 -4.08 -15.31
CA ALA A 69 -2.39 -5.36 -15.79
C ALA A 69 -3.33 -6.53 -15.44
N SER A 70 -3.86 -6.53 -14.21
CA SER A 70 -4.72 -7.57 -13.66
C SER A 70 -5.99 -6.96 -13.03
N PRO A 71 -7.12 -6.94 -13.76
CA PRO A 71 -8.36 -6.35 -13.24
C PRO A 71 -8.96 -7.14 -12.07
N GLY A 72 -9.23 -6.46 -10.96
CA GLY A 72 -9.84 -7.06 -9.77
C GLY A 72 -10.00 -6.04 -8.65
N THR A 73 -9.99 -6.53 -7.41
CA THR A 73 -9.93 -5.71 -6.20
C THR A 73 -8.59 -5.95 -5.51
N VAL A 74 -7.86 -4.88 -5.22
CA VAL A 74 -6.62 -4.94 -4.43
C VAL A 74 -6.97 -5.38 -3.02
N GLU A 75 -6.30 -6.41 -2.54
CA GLU A 75 -6.38 -6.95 -1.18
C GLU A 75 -5.22 -6.45 -0.33
N GLU A 76 -4.01 -6.39 -0.91
CA GLU A 76 -2.79 -5.99 -0.22
C GLU A 76 -1.86 -5.20 -1.16
N ILE A 77 -1.06 -4.29 -0.58
CA ILE A 77 0.01 -3.54 -1.25
C ILE A 77 1.21 -3.46 -0.28
N GLU A 78 2.29 -4.15 -0.58
CA GLU A 78 3.50 -4.15 0.26
C GLU A 78 4.71 -3.58 -0.51
N LEU A 79 5.53 -2.78 0.17
CA LEU A 79 6.82 -2.33 -0.34
C LEU A 79 7.92 -3.30 0.09
N ASP A 80 8.34 -4.17 -0.82
CA ASP A 80 9.51 -5.03 -0.64
C ASP A 80 10.80 -4.21 -0.84
N ASP A 81 11.66 -4.25 0.17
CA ASP A 81 12.92 -3.51 0.27
C ASP A 81 14.16 -4.42 0.29
N ASP A 82 14.01 -5.73 0.02
CA ASP A 82 15.11 -6.68 0.12
C ASP A 82 16.26 -6.44 -0.90
N ASP A 83 17.43 -7.01 -0.58
CA ASP A 83 18.77 -6.88 -1.18
C ASP A 83 18.89 -7.06 -2.72
N GLY A 84 17.78 -7.22 -3.45
CA GLY A 84 17.67 -7.25 -4.92
C GLY A 84 17.12 -5.96 -5.56
N GLY A 85 16.53 -5.05 -4.77
CA GLY A 85 16.00 -3.75 -5.19
C GLY A 85 14.53 -3.54 -4.81
N ARG A 86 14.15 -2.29 -4.50
CA ARG A 86 12.82 -1.91 -4.00
C ARG A 86 11.71 -2.13 -5.03
N ALA A 87 10.68 -2.91 -4.71
CA ALA A 87 9.51 -3.16 -5.56
C ALA A 87 8.22 -3.17 -4.73
N TRP A 88 7.10 -2.85 -5.37
CA TRP A 88 5.77 -3.06 -4.79
C TRP A 88 5.28 -4.45 -5.14
N GLU A 89 4.78 -5.20 -4.17
CA GLU A 89 3.95 -6.38 -4.37
C GLU A 89 2.48 -6.00 -4.16
N ILE A 90 1.60 -6.45 -5.05
CA ILE A 90 0.18 -6.13 -5.01
C ILE A 90 -0.61 -7.41 -5.22
N ASP A 91 -1.37 -7.77 -4.19
CA ASP A 91 -2.28 -8.90 -4.21
C ASP A 91 -3.67 -8.45 -4.67
N ILE A 92 -4.16 -9.10 -5.72
CA ILE A 92 -5.42 -8.75 -6.37
C ILE A 92 -6.34 -9.96 -6.40
N VAL A 93 -7.48 -9.81 -5.75
CA VAL A 93 -8.63 -10.70 -5.93
C VAL A 93 -9.23 -10.42 -7.32
N ALA A 94 -8.94 -11.30 -8.28
CA ALA A 94 -9.37 -11.12 -9.66
C ALA A 94 -10.89 -11.20 -9.83
N ASN A 95 -11.43 -10.50 -10.82
CA ASN A 95 -12.88 -10.49 -11.12
C ASN A 95 -13.44 -11.88 -11.46
N GLY A 96 -12.62 -12.75 -12.06
CA GLY A 96 -12.97 -14.13 -12.39
C GLY A 96 -12.83 -15.11 -11.22
N GLY A 97 -12.44 -14.64 -10.03
CA GLY A 97 -11.99 -15.47 -8.92
C GLY A 97 -10.48 -15.76 -9.01
N GLY A 98 -9.94 -16.29 -7.91
CA GLY A 98 -8.49 -16.46 -7.72
C GLY A 98 -7.79 -15.16 -7.31
N ARG A 99 -6.56 -15.31 -6.83
CA ARG A 99 -5.67 -14.20 -6.45
C ARG A 99 -4.53 -14.07 -7.45
N ARG A 100 -4.01 -12.87 -7.58
CA ARG A 100 -2.94 -12.51 -8.52
C ARG A 100 -1.92 -11.66 -7.77
N ASP A 101 -0.66 -12.05 -7.89
CA ASP A 101 0.46 -11.34 -7.28
C ASP A 101 1.12 -10.54 -8.39
N VAL A 102 1.11 -9.22 -8.24
CA VAL A 102 1.61 -8.29 -9.26
C VAL A 102 2.75 -7.47 -8.67
N THR A 103 3.95 -7.68 -9.19
CA THR A 103 5.14 -6.92 -8.78
C THR A 103 5.30 -5.69 -9.67
N VAL A 104 5.48 -4.51 -9.07
CA VAL A 104 5.67 -3.22 -9.75
C VAL A 104 6.95 -2.56 -9.28
N ASP A 105 7.83 -2.18 -10.21
CA ASP A 105 9.06 -1.46 -9.91
C ASP A 105 8.76 -0.13 -9.19
N SER A 106 9.32 0.05 -7.98
CA SER A 106 9.03 1.22 -7.13
C SER A 106 9.62 2.54 -7.64
N GLY A 107 10.60 2.49 -8.55
CA GLY A 107 11.23 3.69 -9.13
C GLY A 107 10.56 4.17 -10.40
N THR A 108 9.95 3.25 -11.17
CA THR A 108 9.48 3.51 -12.54
C THR A 108 8.01 3.19 -12.76
N GLY A 109 7.38 2.41 -11.88
CA GLY A 109 5.97 2.01 -11.99
C GLY A 109 5.73 0.96 -13.06
N LYS A 110 6.80 0.31 -13.53
CA LYS A 110 6.71 -0.77 -14.51
C LYS A 110 6.29 -2.05 -13.81
N VAL A 111 5.26 -2.71 -14.33
CA VAL A 111 4.91 -4.07 -13.92
C VAL A 111 6.06 -5.01 -14.31
N LEU A 112 6.66 -5.65 -13.31
CA LEU A 112 7.77 -6.59 -13.43
C LEU A 112 7.26 -8.04 -13.55
N SER A 113 6.19 -8.37 -12.84
CA SER A 113 5.55 -9.69 -12.85
C SER A 113 4.04 -9.56 -12.65
N ASP A 114 3.29 -10.51 -13.20
CA ASP A 114 1.86 -10.70 -12.96
C ASP A 114 1.58 -12.21 -13.01
N ARG A 115 1.40 -12.84 -11.84
CA ARG A 115 1.24 -14.30 -11.72
C ARG A 115 -0.04 -14.62 -10.94
N ALA A 116 -0.55 -15.84 -11.07
CA ALA A 116 -1.54 -16.33 -10.11
C ALA A 116 -0.87 -16.56 -8.76
N ALA A 117 -1.52 -16.13 -7.67
CA ALA A 117 -1.08 -16.45 -6.32
C ALA A 117 -0.87 -17.94 -6.22
N ARG A 118 0.29 -18.37 -5.72
CA ARG A 118 0.47 -19.79 -5.47
C ARG A 118 -0.46 -20.17 -4.32
N PRO A 119 -1.27 -21.24 -4.45
CA PRO A 119 -1.75 -21.89 -3.24
C PRO A 119 -0.49 -22.24 -2.44
N ASP A 120 -0.42 -21.85 -1.17
CA ASP A 120 0.75 -22.19 -0.36
C ASP A 120 0.91 -23.71 -0.42
N ASP A 121 2.04 -24.15 -0.96
CA ASP A 121 2.31 -25.56 -1.20
C ASP A 121 2.61 -26.16 0.17
N GLY A 122 1.57 -26.40 0.98
CA GLY A 122 1.67 -26.85 2.36
C GLY A 122 2.55 -28.08 2.48
N ASP A 123 3.78 -27.87 2.96
CA ASP A 123 4.54 -28.91 3.62
C ASP A 123 3.88 -29.16 4.98
N ASP A 124 2.85 -30.00 4.94
CA ASP A 124 2.42 -30.97 5.95
C ASP A 124 2.80 -30.66 7.41
N ASP A 125 2.12 -29.69 8.02
CA ASP A 125 1.86 -29.61 9.47
C ASP A 125 0.60 -28.74 9.65
N GLY A 126 -0.58 -29.39 9.70
CA GLY A 126 -1.88 -28.73 9.61
C GLY A 126 -2.21 -27.77 10.76
N ASP A 127 -2.18 -26.47 10.45
CA ASP A 127 -3.00 -25.45 11.11
C ASP A 127 -3.92 -24.78 10.07
N ASP A 128 -5.21 -24.74 10.40
CA ASP A 128 -6.36 -24.47 9.54
C ASP A 128 -6.59 -22.97 9.21
N ASP A 129 -5.57 -22.22 8.77
CA ASP A 129 -5.73 -20.78 8.46
C ASP A 129 -6.24 -20.50 7.02
N ASP A 130 -6.44 -21.56 6.23
CA ASP A 130 -6.73 -21.44 4.80
C ASP A 130 -8.23 -21.31 4.45
N ASP A 131 -9.12 -21.59 5.42
CA ASP A 131 -10.58 -21.59 5.23
C ASP A 131 -11.19 -20.17 5.14
N ASP A 132 -10.47 -19.15 5.62
CA ASP A 132 -10.98 -17.79 5.69
C ASP A 132 -10.70 -16.94 4.44
N ARG A 133 -9.73 -17.33 3.58
CA ARG A 133 -9.45 -16.65 2.30
C ARG A 133 -10.70 -16.41 1.42
N PRO A 134 -11.62 -17.37 1.21
CA PRO A 134 -12.84 -17.10 0.47
C PRO A 134 -13.77 -16.12 1.20
N LEU A 135 -13.77 -16.10 2.54
CA LEU A 135 -14.57 -15.18 3.33
C LEU A 135 -13.99 -13.77 3.29
N SER A 136 -12.67 -13.61 3.40
CA SER A 136 -11.98 -12.33 3.27
C SER A 136 -12.17 -11.74 1.87
N ALA A 137 -12.01 -12.54 0.80
CA ALA A 137 -12.26 -12.10 -0.56
C ALA A 137 -13.73 -11.71 -0.82
N ALA A 138 -14.68 -12.30 -0.07
CA ALA A 138 -16.09 -11.91 -0.14
C ALA A 138 -16.38 -10.64 0.68
N ALA A 139 -15.70 -10.44 1.80
CA ALA A 139 -15.76 -9.22 2.61
C ALA A 139 -15.13 -8.03 1.86
N LEU A 140 -13.95 -8.23 1.26
CA LEU A 140 -13.25 -7.25 0.45
C LEU A 140 -14.11 -6.74 -0.71
N ARG A 141 -14.80 -7.63 -1.42
CA ARG A 141 -15.73 -7.24 -2.50
C ARG A 141 -16.95 -6.43 -2.01
N LYS A 142 -17.26 -6.48 -0.72
CA LYS A 142 -18.35 -5.69 -0.09
C LYS A 142 -17.84 -4.41 0.54
N ALA A 143 -16.53 -4.24 0.73
CA ALA A 143 -15.94 -3.02 1.25
C ALA A 143 -16.33 -1.82 0.39
N GLN A 144 -16.60 -0.69 1.04
CA GLN A 144 -16.92 0.57 0.35
C GLN A 144 -15.69 1.44 0.11
N VAL A 145 -14.64 1.18 0.89
CA VAL A 145 -13.36 1.89 0.85
C VAL A 145 -12.35 0.99 0.15
N SER A 146 -11.72 1.51 -0.90
CA SER A 146 -10.61 0.83 -1.57
C SER A 146 -9.30 1.00 -0.82
N ALA A 147 -8.30 0.15 -1.10
CA ALA A 147 -6.93 0.33 -0.59
C ALA A 147 -6.39 1.75 -0.86
N ALA A 148 -6.64 2.31 -2.05
CA ALA A 148 -6.21 3.67 -2.40
C ALA A 148 -6.94 4.75 -1.58
N ASP A 149 -8.22 4.55 -1.25
CA ASP A 149 -8.96 5.47 -0.38
C ASP A 149 -8.48 5.37 1.08
N ALA A 150 -8.13 4.16 1.53
CA ALA A 150 -7.54 3.92 2.85
C ALA A 150 -6.18 4.62 2.98
N VAL A 151 -5.29 4.49 1.98
CA VAL A 151 -4.05 5.27 1.85
C VAL A 151 -4.32 6.76 1.97
N GLY A 152 -5.33 7.26 1.25
CA GLY A 152 -5.71 8.66 1.29
C GLY A 152 -6.29 9.12 2.64
N ALA A 153 -6.85 8.21 3.45
CA ALA A 153 -7.31 8.50 4.80
C ALA A 153 -6.13 8.48 5.80
N ALA A 154 -5.26 7.47 5.71
CA ALA A 154 -4.08 7.34 6.55
C ALA A 154 -3.12 8.52 6.39
N LEU A 155 -2.79 8.91 5.16
CA LEU A 155 -1.88 10.03 4.88
C LEU A 155 -2.41 11.40 5.33
N LYS A 156 -3.73 11.54 5.54
CA LYS A 156 -4.31 12.75 6.16
C LYS A 156 -4.10 12.76 7.67
N ALA A 157 -4.05 11.60 8.31
CA ALA A 157 -3.81 11.46 9.73
C ALA A 157 -2.31 11.52 10.07
N VAL A 158 -1.48 10.80 9.30
CA VAL A 158 -0.02 10.73 9.46
C VAL A 158 0.64 11.04 8.11
N PRO A 159 1.27 12.22 7.94
CA PRO A 159 2.06 12.52 6.76
C PRO A 159 3.32 11.64 6.73
N GLY A 160 3.56 10.94 5.63
CA GLY A 160 4.71 10.06 5.49
C GLY A 160 4.72 9.32 4.17
N THR A 161 5.43 8.20 4.15
CA THR A 161 5.46 7.25 3.04
C THR A 161 4.70 6.01 3.48
N VAL A 162 3.64 5.63 2.75
CA VAL A 162 2.99 4.34 2.98
C VAL A 162 3.95 3.23 2.59
N THR A 163 4.09 2.20 3.42
CA THR A 163 4.92 1.01 3.17
C THR A 163 4.08 -0.24 3.00
N SER A 164 2.96 -0.38 3.73
CA SER A 164 2.00 -1.46 3.54
C SER A 164 0.54 -0.98 3.57
N VAL A 165 -0.35 -1.75 2.94
CA VAL A 165 -1.80 -1.60 3.00
C VAL A 165 -2.43 -2.99 2.92
N ASP A 166 -3.09 -3.42 3.98
CA ASP A 166 -3.58 -4.80 4.10
C ASP A 166 -5.07 -4.84 4.42
N PHE A 167 -5.82 -5.68 3.71
CA PHE A 167 -7.23 -5.89 3.98
C PHE A 167 -7.43 -6.99 5.01
N GLU A 168 -8.01 -6.61 6.14
CA GLU A 168 -8.33 -7.53 7.22
C GLU A 168 -9.84 -7.68 7.39
N SER A 169 -10.28 -8.91 7.63
CA SER A 169 -11.67 -9.13 8.02
C SER A 169 -11.84 -10.23 9.05
N GLU A 170 -12.32 -9.85 10.23
CA GLU A 170 -12.60 -10.78 11.32
C GLU A 170 -14.00 -10.50 11.89
N ASP A 171 -14.77 -11.56 12.18
CA ASP A 171 -16.11 -11.47 12.78
C ASP A 171 -17.08 -10.47 12.09
N GLY A 172 -16.95 -10.32 10.78
CA GLY A 172 -17.77 -9.41 9.97
C GLY A 172 -17.40 -7.93 10.08
N LYS A 173 -16.28 -7.60 10.73
CA LYS A 173 -15.65 -6.29 10.66
C LYS A 173 -14.61 -6.32 9.55
N ALA A 174 -14.66 -5.35 8.64
CA ALA A 174 -13.70 -5.20 7.56
C ALA A 174 -12.88 -3.93 7.80
N LEU A 175 -11.56 -4.07 7.78
CA LEU A 175 -10.61 -3.04 8.13
C LEU A 175 -9.50 -3.01 7.09
N TRP A 176 -8.88 -1.84 6.95
CA TRP A 176 -7.60 -1.69 6.27
C TRP A 176 -6.57 -1.39 7.33
N GLU A 177 -5.47 -2.13 7.36
CA GLU A 177 -4.26 -1.73 8.04
C GLU A 177 -3.40 -0.92 7.06
N VAL A 178 -2.77 0.15 7.53
CA VAL A 178 -1.94 1.01 6.68
C VAL A 178 -0.72 1.42 7.46
N ASP A 179 0.44 0.96 7.01
CA ASP A 179 1.72 1.34 7.59
C ASP A 179 2.29 2.56 6.90
N VAL A 180 2.69 3.53 7.72
CA VAL A 180 3.24 4.80 7.28
C VAL A 180 4.55 5.08 7.99
N THR A 181 5.65 5.11 7.23
CA THR A 181 6.91 5.67 7.70
C THR A 181 6.82 7.20 7.70
N GLY A 182 6.67 7.77 8.89
CA GLY A 182 6.64 9.20 9.17
C GLY A 182 8.02 9.86 9.17
N PRO A 183 8.07 11.18 9.46
CA PRO A 183 9.33 11.92 9.54
C PRO A 183 10.28 11.35 10.59
N GLY A 184 11.55 11.20 10.23
CA GLY A 184 12.55 10.63 11.14
C GLY A 184 12.57 9.10 11.17
N GLY A 185 11.78 8.43 10.31
CA GLY A 185 11.74 6.98 10.20
C GLY A 185 10.80 6.30 11.20
N THR A 186 9.96 7.07 11.91
CA THR A 186 8.96 6.51 12.83
C THR A 186 7.88 5.78 12.04
N GLU A 187 7.64 4.52 12.38
CA GLU A 187 6.57 3.72 11.77
C GLU A 187 5.26 3.93 12.54
N HIS A 188 4.19 4.05 11.77
CA HIS A 188 2.83 4.23 12.26
C HIS A 188 1.93 3.21 11.59
N GLU A 189 1.25 2.40 12.39
CA GLU A 189 0.22 1.48 11.93
C GLU A 189 -1.15 2.15 12.13
N LEU A 190 -1.91 2.31 11.04
CA LEU A 190 -3.23 2.92 11.05
C LEU A 190 -4.31 1.93 10.61
N THR A 191 -5.21 1.58 11.52
CA THR A 191 -6.43 0.86 11.17
C THR A 191 -7.51 1.81 10.64
N VAL A 192 -8.04 1.55 9.46
CA VAL A 192 -9.09 2.32 8.78
C VAL A 192 -10.33 1.46 8.54
N ASP A 193 -11.52 1.97 8.88
CA ASP A 193 -12.78 1.27 8.65
C ASP A 193 -13.09 1.13 7.14
N ALA A 194 -13.21 -0.10 6.65
CA ALA A 194 -13.41 -0.39 5.22
C ALA A 194 -14.81 -0.04 4.69
N ALA A 195 -15.74 0.38 5.55
CA ALA A 195 -17.07 0.84 5.17
C ALA A 195 -17.16 2.38 5.04
N ASN A 196 -16.32 3.15 5.73
CA ASN A 196 -16.49 4.61 5.80
C ASN A 196 -15.19 5.45 5.84
N ALA A 197 -14.03 4.80 5.76
CA ALA A 197 -12.69 5.41 5.73
C ALA A 197 -12.32 6.15 7.03
N LYS A 198 -13.00 5.88 8.14
CA LYS A 198 -12.66 6.44 9.44
C LYS A 198 -11.43 5.72 9.99
N VAL A 199 -10.38 6.48 10.31
CA VAL A 199 -9.24 5.99 11.12
C VAL A 199 -9.73 5.62 12.53
N LEU A 200 -9.49 4.37 12.93
CA LEU A 200 -9.90 3.77 14.19
C LEU A 200 -8.77 3.77 15.22
N THR A 201 -7.56 3.45 14.77
CA THR A 201 -6.34 3.38 15.59
C THR A 201 -5.21 4.10 14.86
N ASN A 202 -4.27 4.64 15.64
CA ASN A 202 -2.98 5.14 15.16
C ASN A 202 -1.97 4.72 16.22
N GLY A 203 -1.32 3.57 16.00
CA GLY A 203 -0.26 3.04 16.85
C GLY A 203 1.10 3.56 16.36
N THR A 204 2.06 3.63 17.26
CA THR A 204 3.47 3.66 16.92
C THR A 204 4.07 2.37 17.44
N ASP A 205 4.91 1.69 16.66
CA ASP A 205 5.79 0.66 17.18
C ASP A 205 6.82 1.32 18.10
N GLU A 206 6.42 1.60 19.33
CA GLU A 206 7.36 1.86 20.41
C GLU A 206 7.72 0.50 20.99
N ASP A 207 8.97 0.08 20.74
CA ASP A 207 9.63 -1.06 21.36
C ASP A 207 9.31 -1.08 22.87
N ASP A 208 8.52 -2.08 23.32
CA ASP A 208 8.40 -2.42 24.74
C ASP A 208 9.78 -2.92 25.24
N ASP A 209 10.60 -2.00 25.78
CA ASP A 209 11.80 -2.27 26.60
C ASP A 209 11.45 -2.84 27.99
#